data_AF-A0A2B2C918-F1
#
_entry.id   AF-A0A2B2C918-F1
#
_cell.length_a   1.000
_cell.length_b   1.000
_cell.length_c   1.000
_cell.angle_alpha   90.00
_cell.angle_beta   90.00
_cell.angle_gamma   90.00
#
_symmetry.space_group_name_H-M   'P 1'
#
loop_
_entity.id
_entity.type
_entity.pdbx_description
1 polymer ?
#
loop_
_entity_poly.entity_id
_entity_poly.type
_entity_poly.pdbx_seq_one_letter_code
_entity_poly.pdbx_strand_id
1 'polypeptide(L)'
;MIQNQQSMIFSPYMGIYEIVVPKDNLLRKLNDLVDFSFVYDELMDKYCHDNGRNAIDPIRMFKYLLLKTIYDLSDVDIVDRSKYDMSFKYFLHMAPEEPVIEPSSLTKFRKLRLKDVDLLDLLINKTVEIAIEKEIIKSKSI
;
A
#
# COMPACT_ATOMS: atom_id res chain seq x y z
N MET A 1 4.91 17.16 -1.38
CA MET A 1 5.98 16.70 -0.48
C MET A 1 5.84 15.21 -0.22
N ILE A 2 6.90 14.43 -0.47
CA ILE A 2 7.02 13.03 -0.04
C ILE A 2 7.59 13.04 1.37
N GLN A 3 6.95 12.38 2.33
CA GLN A 3 7.55 12.16 3.64
C GLN A 3 8.37 10.86 3.60
N ASN A 4 9.69 10.97 3.72
CA ASN A 4 10.62 9.81 3.80
C ASN A 4 10.55 9.04 5.13
N GLN A 5 9.61 9.37 6.00
CA GLN A 5 9.36 8.67 7.24
C GLN A 5 7.88 8.39 7.30
N GLN A 6 7.53 7.11 7.48
CA GLN A 6 6.24 6.74 8.08
C GLN A 6 6.12 7.58 9.35
N SER A 7 5.33 8.64 9.30
CA SER A 7 4.97 9.37 10.52
C SER A 7 4.32 8.32 11.41
N MET A 8 4.97 8.00 12.53
CA MET A 8 4.40 7.06 13.49
C MET A 8 2.98 7.54 13.78
N ILE A 9 2.00 6.72 13.43
CA ILE A 9 0.60 7.03 13.69
C ILE A 9 0.41 6.90 15.19
N PHE A 10 0.55 8.01 15.90
CA PHE A 10 0.29 8.09 17.33
C PHE A 10 -1.21 8.23 17.56
N SER A 11 -1.92 7.11 17.47
CA SER A 11 -3.32 7.01 17.87
C SER A 11 -3.44 6.26 19.20
N PRO A 12 -4.21 6.79 20.18
CA PRO A 12 -4.50 6.07 21.41
C PRO A 12 -5.33 4.80 21.18
N TYR A 13 -5.91 4.65 19.99
CA TYR A 13 -6.78 3.54 19.63
C TYR A 13 -6.06 2.40 18.90
N MET A 14 -4.75 2.51 18.63
CA MET A 14 -3.98 1.47 17.92
C MET A 14 -4.12 0.08 18.53
N GLY A 15 -4.28 -0.01 19.86
CA GLY A 15 -4.48 -1.28 20.57
C GLY A 15 -5.74 -2.06 20.13
N ILE A 16 -6.72 -1.39 19.52
CA ILE A 16 -7.93 -2.04 18.98
C ILE A 16 -7.56 -3.08 17.92
N TYR A 17 -6.54 -2.82 17.09
CA TYR A 17 -6.13 -3.76 16.04
C TYR A 17 -5.66 -5.11 16.60
N GLU A 18 -5.01 -5.13 17.76
CA GLU A 18 -4.61 -6.39 18.40
C GLU A 18 -5.80 -7.23 18.88
N ILE A 19 -6.95 -6.59 19.10
CA ILE A 19 -8.17 -7.23 19.57
C ILE A 19 -9.03 -7.70 18.37
N VAL A 20 -9.17 -6.86 17.35
CA VAL A 20 -10.15 -7.07 16.26
C VAL A 20 -9.54 -7.62 14.97
N VAL A 21 -8.23 -7.56 14.80
CA VAL A 21 -7.52 -8.11 13.64
C VAL A 21 -6.63 -9.27 14.11
N PRO A 22 -7.15 -10.51 14.09
CA PRO A 22 -6.40 -11.69 14.50
C PRO A 22 -5.06 -11.83 13.79
N LYS A 23 -4.06 -12.42 14.46
CA LYS A 23 -2.73 -12.67 13.87
C LYS A 23 -2.76 -13.60 12.66
N ASP A 24 -3.79 -14.42 12.54
CA ASP A 24 -3.99 -15.32 11.40
C ASP A 24 -4.67 -14.65 10.20
N ASN A 25 -5.15 -13.40 10.33
CA ASN A 25 -5.76 -12.62 9.27
C ASN A 25 -4.81 -12.47 8.06
N LEU A 26 -5.35 -12.67 6.86
CA LEU A 26 -4.60 -12.63 5.61
C LEU A 26 -3.86 -11.30 5.40
N LEU A 27 -4.55 -10.17 5.58
CA LEU A 27 -3.99 -8.84 5.33
C LEU A 27 -2.93 -8.48 6.37
N ARG A 28 -3.13 -8.91 7.63
CA ARG A 28 -2.13 -8.74 8.68
C ARG A 28 -0.84 -9.48 8.34
N LYS A 29 -0.95 -10.77 8.00
CA LYS A 29 0.20 -11.57 7.53
C LYS A 29 0.87 -10.95 6.31
N LEU A 30 0.09 -10.51 5.33
CA LEU A 30 0.62 -9.90 4.11
C LEU A 30 1.42 -8.63 4.42
N ASN A 31 0.89 -7.78 5.31
CA ASN A 31 1.59 -6.56 5.74
C ASN A 31 2.91 -6.85 6.46
N ASP A 32 2.96 -7.94 7.23
CA ASP A 32 4.14 -8.30 8.01
C ASP A 32 5.20 -9.05 7.16
N LEU A 33 4.76 -9.74 6.10
CA LEU A 33 5.64 -10.53 5.22
C LEU A 33 6.22 -9.73 4.04
N VAL A 34 5.51 -8.71 3.56
CA VAL A 34 5.90 -7.93 2.38
C VAL A 34 6.37 -6.56 2.83
N ASP A 35 7.64 -6.26 2.54
CA ASP A 35 8.12 -4.89 2.61
C ASP A 35 7.64 -4.13 1.37
N PHE A 36 6.81 -3.10 1.58
CA PHE A 36 6.27 -2.25 0.51
C PHE A 36 7.15 -1.02 0.23
N SER A 37 8.31 -0.90 0.88
CA SER A 37 9.26 0.20 0.66
C SER A 37 9.62 0.40 -0.81
N PHE A 38 9.70 -0.68 -1.60
CA PHE A 38 9.98 -0.61 -3.04
C PHE A 38 9.03 0.27 -3.85
N VAL A 39 7.78 0.46 -3.38
CA VAL A 39 6.81 1.33 -4.06
C VAL A 39 7.29 2.78 -4.05
N TYR A 40 8.03 3.18 -3.01
CA TYR A 40 8.65 4.50 -2.97
C TYR A 40 9.72 4.64 -4.05
N ASP A 41 10.60 3.66 -4.18
CA ASP A 41 11.69 3.69 -5.16
C ASP A 41 11.14 3.82 -6.59
N GLU A 42 10.08 3.07 -6.90
CA GLU A 42 9.44 3.04 -8.22
C GLU A 42 8.62 4.30 -8.55
N LEU A 43 8.09 4.98 -7.53
CA LEU A 43 7.23 6.15 -7.71
C LEU A 43 7.92 7.47 -7.33
N MET A 44 9.20 7.42 -6.96
CA MET A 44 10.00 8.56 -6.49
C MET A 44 9.96 9.69 -7.51
N ASP A 45 10.28 9.40 -8.77
CA ASP A 45 10.32 10.37 -9.88
C ASP A 45 8.95 10.98 -10.21
N LYS A 46 7.88 10.30 -9.83
CA LYS A 46 6.51 10.73 -10.11
C LYS A 46 5.93 11.55 -8.97
N TYR A 47 6.54 11.59 -7.81
CA TYR A 47 6.07 12.37 -6.67
C TYR A 47 6.94 13.60 -6.42
N CYS A 48 6.33 14.69 -5.93
CA CYS A 48 7.05 15.92 -5.66
C CYS A 48 7.68 15.89 -4.26
N HIS A 49 9.00 16.01 -4.21
CA HIS A 49 9.80 15.91 -2.98
C HIS A 49 9.62 17.09 -2.02
N ASP A 50 9.49 18.31 -2.54
CA ASP A 50 9.82 19.52 -1.78
C ASP A 50 8.70 20.58 -1.74
N ASN A 51 7.66 20.48 -2.58
CA ASN A 51 6.66 21.52 -2.72
C ASN A 51 5.20 21.03 -2.57
N GLY A 52 4.34 21.94 -2.12
CA GLY A 52 2.87 21.80 -2.10
C GLY A 52 2.26 21.06 -0.91
N ARG A 53 0.95 20.77 -1.00
CA ARG A 53 0.22 19.97 0.00
C ARG A 53 0.81 18.55 0.09
N ASN A 54 0.74 17.95 1.27
CA ASN A 54 1.13 16.56 1.46
C ASN A 54 0.27 15.68 0.54
N ALA A 55 0.95 14.91 -0.31
CA ALA A 55 0.29 13.91 -1.12
C ALA A 55 -0.06 12.71 -0.21
N ILE A 56 -1.08 11.94 -0.61
CA ILE A 56 -1.33 10.66 0.04
C ILE A 56 -0.11 9.77 -0.24
N ASP A 57 0.33 9.08 0.81
CA ASP A 57 1.44 8.15 0.80
C ASP A 57 1.32 7.14 -0.38
N PRO A 58 2.35 7.01 -1.24
CA PRO A 58 2.31 6.12 -2.40
C PRO A 58 2.17 4.64 -2.03
N ILE A 59 2.75 4.19 -0.91
CA ILE A 59 2.55 2.82 -0.40
C ILE A 59 1.08 2.62 -0.06
N ARG A 60 0.45 3.56 0.64
CA ARG A 60 -0.98 3.48 0.99
C ARG A 60 -1.85 3.41 -0.27
N MET A 61 -1.56 4.24 -1.28
CA MET A 61 -2.27 4.23 -2.55
C MET A 61 -2.10 2.90 -3.30
N PHE A 62 -0.89 2.36 -3.31
CA PHE A 62 -0.60 1.05 -3.88
C PHE A 62 -1.34 -0.07 -3.15
N LYS A 63 -1.35 -0.05 -1.81
CA LYS A 63 -2.08 -1.02 -0.98
C LYS A 63 -3.58 -0.99 -1.23
N TYR A 64 -4.17 0.19 -1.45
CA TYR A 64 -5.57 0.28 -1.89
C TYR A 64 -5.82 -0.45 -3.21
N LEU A 65 -4.91 -0.30 -4.19
CA LEU A 65 -5.02 -1.02 -5.46
C LEU A 65 -4.81 -2.52 -5.28
N LEU A 66 -3.93 -2.94 -4.37
CA LEU A 66 -3.75 -4.35 -4.06
C LEU A 66 -5.01 -4.95 -3.42
N LEU A 67 -5.62 -4.25 -2.46
CA LEU A 67 -6.91 -4.67 -1.89
C LEU A 67 -8.00 -4.75 -2.95
N LYS A 68 -8.05 -3.78 -3.87
CA LYS A 68 -8.97 -3.78 -5.01
C LYS A 68 -8.84 -5.07 -5.83
N THR A 69 -7.61 -5.51 -6.12
CA THR A 69 -7.33 -6.75 -6.85
C THR A 69 -7.67 -8.01 -6.05
N ILE A 70 -7.35 -8.04 -4.74
CA ILE A 70 -7.59 -9.20 -3.88
C ILE A 70 -9.09 -9.47 -3.70
N TYR A 71 -9.89 -8.41 -3.54
CA TYR A 71 -11.33 -8.52 -3.23
C TYR A 71 -12.26 -8.25 -4.42
N ASP A 72 -11.70 -7.97 -5.61
CA ASP A 72 -12.43 -7.64 -6.84
C ASP A 72 -13.48 -6.53 -6.64
N LEU A 73 -13.04 -5.38 -6.09
CA LEU A 73 -13.91 -4.25 -5.74
C LEU A 73 -13.71 -3.02 -6.65
N SER A 74 -14.74 -2.18 -6.76
CA SER A 74 -14.60 -0.87 -7.39
C SER A 74 -13.77 0.09 -6.52
N ASP A 75 -13.32 1.22 -7.08
CA ASP A 75 -12.61 2.25 -6.31
C ASP A 75 -13.48 2.88 -5.22
N VAL A 76 -14.79 2.94 -5.46
CA VAL A 76 -15.76 3.49 -4.50
C VAL A 76 -15.97 2.48 -3.39
N ASP A 77 -16.19 1.22 -3.74
CA ASP A 77 -16.47 0.17 -2.76
C ASP A 77 -15.27 -0.14 -1.87
N ILE A 78 -14.05 -0.11 -2.42
CA ILE A 78 -12.84 -0.33 -1.61
C ILE A 78 -12.64 0.78 -0.58
N VAL A 79 -12.88 2.03 -0.97
CA VAL A 79 -12.78 3.18 -0.06
C VAL A 79 -13.89 3.15 0.97
N ASP A 80 -15.13 2.86 0.56
CA ASP A 80 -16.26 2.76 1.48
C ASP A 80 -16.05 1.64 2.50
N ARG A 81 -15.63 0.45 2.06
CA ARG A 81 -15.32 -0.67 2.94
C ARG A 81 -14.20 -0.35 3.92
N SER A 82 -13.20 0.42 3.50
CA SER A 82 -12.10 0.85 4.37
C SER A 82 -12.55 1.78 5.51
N LYS A 83 -13.78 2.31 5.49
CA LYS A 83 -14.31 3.12 6.59
C LYS A 83 -14.55 2.29 7.85
N TYR A 84 -14.97 1.05 7.70
CA TYR A 84 -15.44 0.19 8.79
C TYR A 84 -14.67 -1.14 8.90
N ASP A 85 -14.02 -1.62 7.84
CA ASP A 85 -13.22 -2.84 7.89
C ASP A 85 -11.85 -2.56 8.54
N MET A 86 -11.71 -2.97 9.81
CA MET A 86 -10.49 -2.76 10.58
C MET A 86 -9.28 -3.51 10.01
N SER A 87 -9.50 -4.62 9.30
CA SER A 87 -8.40 -5.33 8.65
C SER A 87 -7.84 -4.53 7.48
N PHE A 88 -8.70 -3.78 6.77
CA PHE A 88 -8.29 -2.89 5.69
C PHE A 88 -7.53 -1.69 6.24
N LYS A 89 -8.05 -1.04 7.30
CA LYS A 89 -7.35 0.09 7.93
C LYS A 89 -5.98 -0.31 8.50
N TYR A 90 -5.89 -1.49 9.13
CA TYR A 90 -4.62 -2.05 9.58
C TYR A 90 -3.64 -2.20 8.40
N PHE A 91 -4.09 -2.86 7.31
CA PHE A 91 -3.27 -3.08 6.13
C PHE A 91 -2.77 -1.77 5.50
N LEU A 92 -3.66 -0.78 5.40
CA LEU A 92 -3.39 0.54 4.83
C LEU A 92 -2.54 1.44 5.74
N HIS A 93 -2.15 0.93 6.92
CA HIS A 93 -1.43 1.68 7.94
C HIS A 93 -2.16 2.99 8.26
N MET A 94 -3.41 2.87 8.71
CA MET A 94 -4.26 3.99 9.13
C MET A 94 -4.56 3.89 10.62
N ALA A 95 -4.80 5.03 11.26
CA ALA A 95 -5.40 5.00 12.60
C ALA A 95 -6.84 4.45 12.53
N PRO A 96 -7.34 3.75 13.56
CA PRO A 96 -8.73 3.27 13.57
C PRO A 96 -9.76 4.38 13.34
N GLU A 97 -9.50 5.58 13.86
CA GLU A 97 -10.31 6.78 13.73
C GLU A 97 -10.02 7.63 12.48
N GLU A 98 -8.95 7.33 11.74
CA GLU A 98 -8.53 8.12 10.58
C GLU A 98 -9.59 8.06 9.46
N PRO A 99 -9.97 9.19 8.84
CA PRO A 99 -10.84 9.19 7.68
C PRO A 99 -10.16 8.55 6.47
N VAL A 100 -10.95 7.90 5.62
CA VAL A 100 -10.45 7.32 4.37
C VAL A 100 -10.24 8.40 3.30
N ILE A 101 -9.48 8.04 2.28
CA ILE A 101 -9.22 8.90 1.12
C ILE A 101 -10.50 9.14 0.31
N GLU A 102 -10.49 10.18 -0.54
CA GLU A 102 -11.51 10.33 -1.57
C GLU A 102 -11.32 9.29 -2.68
N PRO A 103 -12.37 8.57 -3.14
CA PRO A 103 -12.25 7.55 -4.20
C PRO A 103 -11.58 8.05 -5.47
N SER A 104 -11.83 9.32 -5.84
CA SER A 104 -11.21 9.96 -7.00
C SER A 104 -9.67 10.02 -6.93
N SER A 105 -9.10 9.92 -5.74
CA SER A 105 -7.65 9.89 -5.51
C SER A 105 -7.03 8.65 -6.14
N LEU A 106 -7.68 7.49 -6.06
CA LEU A 106 -7.19 6.24 -6.68
C LEU A 106 -7.18 6.34 -8.21
N THR A 107 -8.21 6.96 -8.78
CA THR A 107 -8.28 7.23 -10.22
C THR A 107 -7.16 8.17 -10.66
N LYS A 108 -6.92 9.26 -9.92
CA LYS A 108 -5.81 10.19 -10.22
C LYS A 108 -4.46 9.51 -10.10
N PHE A 109 -4.25 8.70 -9.07
CA PHE A 109 -3.02 7.95 -8.85
C PHE A 109 -2.72 7.01 -10.03
N ARG A 110 -3.69 6.20 -10.47
CA ARG A 110 -3.49 5.34 -11.64
C ARG A 110 -3.16 6.14 -12.90
N LYS A 111 -3.90 7.21 -13.19
CA LYS A 111 -3.71 8.01 -14.42
C LYS A 111 -2.42 8.82 -14.44
N LEU A 112 -1.98 9.34 -13.30
CA LEU A 112 -0.85 10.27 -13.23
C LEU A 112 0.46 9.62 -12.77
N ARG A 113 0.38 8.49 -12.07
CA ARG A 113 1.54 7.83 -11.42
C ARG A 113 1.77 6.40 -11.92
N LEU A 114 0.74 5.67 -12.34
CA LEU A 114 0.88 4.29 -12.83
C LEU A 114 0.58 4.13 -14.32
N LYS A 115 0.57 5.22 -15.10
CA LYS A 115 0.19 5.17 -16.53
C LYS A 115 1.05 4.20 -17.36
N ASP A 116 2.35 4.17 -17.06
CA ASP A 116 3.35 3.40 -17.80
C ASP A 116 3.90 2.21 -16.99
N VAL A 117 3.28 1.91 -15.84
CA VAL A 117 3.72 0.85 -14.91
C VAL A 117 2.52 -0.06 -14.67
N ASP A 118 2.57 -1.28 -15.20
CA ASP A 118 1.59 -2.29 -14.82
C ASP A 118 1.84 -2.72 -13.36
N LEU A 119 0.80 -2.66 -12.55
CA LEU A 119 0.84 -3.04 -11.15
C LEU A 119 1.28 -4.51 -11.00
N LEU A 120 0.84 -5.37 -11.92
CA LEU A 120 1.17 -6.78 -11.90
C LEU A 120 2.64 -7.01 -12.24
N ASP A 121 3.16 -6.30 -13.25
CA ASP A 121 4.58 -6.38 -13.62
C ASP A 121 5.48 -5.87 -12.49
N LEU A 122 5.07 -4.80 -11.80
CA LEU A 122 5.78 -4.29 -10.63
C LEU A 122 5.87 -5.33 -9.51
N LEU A 123 4.74 -5.97 -9.20
CA LEU A 123 4.67 -7.03 -8.20
C LEU A 123 5.53 -8.24 -8.61
N ILE A 124 5.45 -8.67 -9.87
CA ILE A 124 6.21 -9.80 -10.38
C ILE A 124 7.71 -9.51 -10.32
N ASN A 125 8.15 -8.36 -10.84
CA ASN A 125 9.57 -7.97 -10.83
C ASN A 125 10.12 -7.94 -9.42
N LYS A 126 9.40 -7.34 -8.46
CA LYS A 126 9.83 -7.30 -7.07
C LYS A 126 9.84 -8.68 -6.41
N THR A 127 8.85 -9.52 -6.71
CA THR A 127 8.80 -10.88 -6.18
C THR A 127 9.97 -11.72 -6.70
N VAL A 128 10.35 -11.55 -7.97
CA VAL A 128 11.53 -12.19 -8.57
C VAL A 128 12.82 -11.67 -7.94
N GLU A 129 12.95 -10.36 -7.75
CA GLU A 129 14.12 -9.75 -7.08
C GLU A 129 14.31 -10.30 -5.67
N ILE A 130 13.25 -10.32 -4.85
CA ILE A 130 13.27 -10.89 -3.50
C ILE A 130 13.62 -12.39 -3.52
N ALA A 131 13.12 -13.13 -4.51
CA ALA A 131 13.42 -14.56 -4.65
C ALA A 131 14.89 -14.82 -5.06
N ILE A 132 15.51 -13.91 -5.82
CA ILE A 132 16.94 -13.94 -6.14
C ILE A 132 17.77 -13.59 -4.90
N GLU A 133 17.41 -12.52 -4.18
CA GLU A 133 18.09 -12.10 -2.94
C GLU A 133 18.08 -13.19 -1.86
N LYS A 134 16.96 -13.92 -1.74
CA LYS A 134 16.83 -15.05 -0.80
C LYS A 134 17.44 -16.35 -1.34
N GLU A 135 18.16 -16.31 -2.46
CA GLU A 135 18.76 -17.45 -3.17
C GLU A 135 17.79 -18.59 -3.51
N ILE A 136 16.49 -18.32 -3.51
CA ILE A 136 15.44 -19.29 -3.85
C ILE A 136 15.49 -19.58 -5.35
N ILE A 137 15.80 -18.56 -6.15
CA ILE A 137 15.99 -18.65 -7.60
C ILE A 137 17.42 -18.25 -7.93
N LYS A 138 18.16 -19.13 -8.62
CA LYS A 138 19.46 -18.75 -9.18
C LYS A 138 19.23 -17.93 -10.43
N SER A 139 19.76 -16.70 -10.44
CA SER A 139 19.87 -15.89 -11.66
C SER A 139 20.52 -16.73 -12.76
N LYS A 140 19.72 -17.11 -13.77
CA LYS A 140 20.21 -17.63 -15.04
C LYS A 140 20.05 -16.51 -16.05
N SER A 141 21.02 -15.60 -16.06
CA SER A 141 21.20 -14.69 -17.19
C SER A 141 21.65 -15.51 -18.41
N ILE A 142 20.89 -15.42 -19.50
CA ILE A 142 21.40 -15.42 -20.87
C ILE A 142 20.81 -14.19 -21.53
#